data_AF-A0A0G4FSK3-F1
#
_entry.id   AF-A0A0G4FSK3-F1
#
_cell.length_a   1.000
_cell.length_b   1.000
_cell.length_c   1.000
_cell.angle_alpha   90.00
_cell.angle_beta   90.00
_cell.angle_gamma   90.00
#
_symmetry.space_group_name_H-M   'P 1'
#
loop_
_entity.id
_entity.type
_entity.pdbx_description
1 polymer ?
#
loop_
_entity_poly.entity_id
_entity_poly.type
_entity_poly.pdbx_seq_one_letter_code
_entity_poly.pdbx_strand_id
1 'polypeptide(L)'
;MRPWYPGATCFVPNYQRSMALRYARSQQPREWCPSVCGPSDTVESVFDLYGGQHEIIVAIPSDMPTATRQLVAAMAREQPEHMTLVMLAVKYHEEKPHMAGVIRALLAGGSDVNRGDPLQLALAQGNYGVVIVLLDHSPVLRQNTLHQVASSWMEPHEKLQIAQRLIRLQPRLATQMDDNGRHPIHTFCRRPLGEASCQLRLLELLYSKGGGRGIIHTHDASQSYPLHHAAAASPGSSRTINATIDWLLERGAAEDINDSNLDGNTPLALVAANDYLGHQKLMKLIKLGAVPPLLTVPAMALPPAQGARAMWMSNAYLQYLSADVQQLITEAIDSALRPAWSATRVLETLPSPRLAHPNTPPPPFPINDPIYSWRIASFLADTHPIEKYFGNGRGAGPLGRRSHTILSNFVSLAASLDVTADEGRVEQLAEGCFVVGGVGCRRVGLHEVVRQAIREEAARHGMPAMYGGGVDVVWGQLGVVNRCGARWERQRFVVLGLL
;
A
#
# COMPACT_ATOMS: atom_id res chain seq x y z
N MET A 1 -29.72 25.12 -42.71
CA MET A 1 -29.47 23.70 -42.38
C MET A 1 -28.66 23.64 -41.09
N ARG A 2 -29.27 23.17 -39.99
CA ARG A 2 -28.64 22.95 -38.68
C ARG A 2 -28.90 21.48 -38.29
N PRO A 3 -27.94 20.72 -37.75
CA PRO A 3 -28.22 19.47 -37.04
C PRO A 3 -28.36 19.79 -35.53
N TRP A 4 -29.53 19.61 -34.89
CA TRP A 4 -30.08 18.36 -34.33
C TRP A 4 -29.09 17.57 -33.46
N TYR A 5 -29.18 17.81 -32.14
CA TYR A 5 -28.63 16.99 -31.06
C TYR A 5 -29.80 16.23 -30.39
N PRO A 6 -29.70 14.91 -30.17
CA PRO A 6 -30.60 14.21 -29.26
C PRO A 6 -29.87 13.69 -28.01
N GLY A 7 -30.57 13.76 -26.87
CA GLY A 7 -30.43 12.75 -25.83
C GLY A 7 -29.84 13.19 -24.49
N ALA A 8 -30.55 14.06 -23.76
CA ALA A 8 -30.41 14.16 -22.30
C ALA A 8 -31.40 13.20 -21.64
N THR A 9 -30.92 12.14 -21.00
CA THR A 9 -31.73 11.25 -20.16
C THR A 9 -31.64 11.70 -18.70
N CYS A 10 -32.79 12.14 -18.18
CA CYS A 10 -32.99 12.46 -16.77
C CYS A 10 -32.95 11.18 -15.94
N PHE A 11 -31.99 11.09 -15.02
CA PHE A 11 -31.96 10.06 -13.98
C PHE A 11 -32.71 10.57 -12.75
N VAL A 12 -33.77 9.86 -12.36
CA VAL A 12 -34.56 10.08 -11.14
C VAL A 12 -33.96 9.22 -10.03
N PRO A 13 -33.54 9.77 -8.87
CA PRO A 13 -33.16 8.96 -7.73
C PRO A 13 -34.38 8.63 -6.86
N ASN A 14 -34.79 7.36 -6.91
CA ASN A 14 -35.72 6.76 -5.96
C ASN A 14 -34.97 6.34 -4.69
N TYR A 15 -35.03 7.14 -3.62
CA TYR A 15 -34.64 6.70 -2.27
C TYR A 15 -35.41 7.49 -1.21
N GLN A 16 -36.63 7.03 -0.88
CA GLN A 16 -37.29 7.32 0.38
C GLN A 16 -38.12 6.10 0.81
N ARG A 17 -37.58 5.31 1.73
CA ARG A 17 -38.39 4.50 2.66
C ARG A 17 -37.79 4.64 4.06
N SER A 18 -38.25 5.68 4.74
CA SER A 18 -38.18 5.85 6.18
C SER A 18 -39.26 4.97 6.82
N MET A 19 -38.86 3.94 7.56
CA MET A 19 -39.76 3.23 8.48
C MET A 19 -39.47 3.70 9.90
N ALA A 20 -40.28 4.65 10.34
CA ALA A 20 -40.42 5.02 11.74
C ALA A 20 -41.39 4.04 12.40
N LEU A 21 -40.93 3.29 13.40
CA LEU A 21 -41.83 2.67 14.38
C LEU A 21 -41.34 3.03 15.78
N ARG A 22 -42.16 3.86 16.43
CA ARG A 22 -42.03 4.34 17.81
C ARG A 22 -42.24 3.16 18.76
N TYR A 23 -41.27 2.94 19.65
CA TYR A 23 -41.43 2.13 20.85
C TYR A 23 -42.11 2.99 21.92
N ALA A 24 -43.35 2.68 22.27
CA ALA A 24 -44.01 3.25 23.45
C ALA A 24 -43.67 2.38 24.66
N ARG A 25 -42.95 2.98 25.62
CA ARG A 25 -42.83 2.50 27.01
C ARG A 25 -44.16 2.71 27.72
N SER A 26 -44.67 1.68 28.38
CA SER A 26 -45.44 1.85 29.61
C SER A 26 -44.83 0.96 30.70
N GLN A 27 -44.40 1.63 31.77
CA GLN A 27 -44.14 1.02 33.06
C GLN A 27 -45.49 0.84 33.76
N GLN A 28 -45.70 -0.27 34.47
CA GLN A 28 -45.81 -0.25 35.94
C GLN A 28 -46.01 -1.68 36.52
N PRO A 29 -45.65 -1.85 37.81
CA PRO A 29 -45.35 -3.15 38.42
C PRO A 29 -46.61 -3.80 38.99
N ARG A 30 -46.59 -5.13 39.14
CA ARG A 30 -47.48 -5.81 40.08
C ARG A 30 -46.67 -6.56 41.11
N GLU A 31 -47.08 -6.31 42.33
CA GLU A 31 -46.48 -6.63 43.59
C GLU A 31 -46.49 -8.14 43.87
N TRP A 32 -45.46 -8.55 44.59
CA TRP A 32 -45.37 -9.82 45.30
C TRP A 32 -46.36 -9.86 46.47
N CYS A 33 -46.95 -11.04 46.71
CA CYS A 33 -46.92 -11.69 48.03
C CYS A 33 -47.29 -13.19 47.95
N PRO A 34 -46.90 -14.00 48.95
CA PRO A 34 -46.66 -15.44 48.82
C PRO A 34 -47.72 -16.32 49.51
N SER A 35 -47.80 -17.60 49.12
CA SER A 35 -48.34 -18.71 49.92
C SER A 35 -47.63 -19.99 49.45
N VAL A 36 -46.75 -20.63 50.23
CA VAL A 36 -46.89 -21.47 51.44
C VAL A 36 -47.43 -22.89 51.13
N CYS A 37 -46.47 -23.84 51.23
CA CYS A 37 -46.54 -25.26 51.63
C CYS A 37 -47.11 -26.36 50.70
N GLY A 38 -46.26 -27.37 50.43
CA GLY A 38 -46.62 -28.75 50.08
C GLY A 38 -45.40 -29.59 49.63
N PRO A 39 -45.09 -30.77 50.22
CA PRO A 39 -43.76 -31.40 50.18
C PRO A 39 -43.61 -32.56 49.18
N SER A 40 -42.37 -33.08 49.15
CA SER A 40 -41.87 -34.37 48.64
C SER A 40 -41.78 -34.55 47.13
N ASP A 41 -40.56 -34.61 46.60
CA ASP A 41 -40.07 -35.83 45.98
C ASP A 41 -38.54 -35.92 46.10
N THR A 42 -38.10 -37.07 46.63
CA THR A 42 -36.74 -37.50 46.82
C THR A 42 -36.07 -37.80 45.48
N VAL A 43 -34.94 -37.13 45.19
CA VAL A 43 -34.02 -37.56 44.13
C VAL A 43 -32.84 -38.26 44.82
N GLU A 44 -32.88 -39.58 44.85
CA GLU A 44 -31.69 -40.38 45.09
C GLU A 44 -30.78 -40.28 43.86
N SER A 45 -29.55 -39.85 44.11
CA SER A 45 -28.45 -39.94 43.17
C SER A 45 -27.48 -40.99 43.70
N VAL A 46 -27.23 -42.02 42.89
CA VAL A 46 -26.02 -42.85 42.96
C VAL A 46 -25.61 -43.13 41.53
N PHE A 47 -24.48 -42.56 41.10
CA PHE A 47 -23.69 -43.08 39.99
C PHE A 47 -22.22 -42.93 40.32
N ASP A 48 -21.55 -44.08 40.38
CA ASP A 48 -20.11 -44.20 40.40
C ASP A 48 -19.50 -43.84 39.03
N LEU A 49 -18.36 -43.18 39.11
CA LEU A 49 -17.47 -42.76 38.03
C LEU A 49 -16.91 -43.95 37.25
N TYR A 50 -16.79 -43.85 35.91
CA TYR A 50 -15.56 -44.13 35.13
C TYR A 50 -15.80 -43.85 33.62
N GLY A 51 -14.90 -43.06 32.99
CA GLY A 51 -14.72 -43.00 31.52
C GLY A 51 -15.45 -41.86 30.77
N GLY A 52 -14.88 -40.65 30.79
CA GLY A 52 -15.50 -39.42 30.27
C GLY A 52 -15.68 -39.34 28.74
N GLN A 53 -16.77 -39.90 28.24
CA GLN A 53 -17.57 -39.26 27.21
C GLN A 53 -18.64 -38.45 27.93
N HIS A 54 -18.55 -37.11 27.92
CA HIS A 54 -19.67 -36.29 28.35
C HIS A 54 -20.75 -36.34 27.27
N GLU A 55 -21.64 -37.33 27.34
CA GLU A 55 -22.97 -37.22 26.75
C GLU A 55 -23.69 -36.06 27.45
N ILE A 56 -24.21 -35.13 26.66
CA ILE A 56 -25.05 -34.05 27.19
C ILE A 56 -26.42 -34.67 27.48
N ILE A 57 -26.62 -35.14 28.71
CA ILE A 57 -27.96 -35.54 29.18
C ILE A 57 -28.73 -34.25 29.47
N VAL A 58 -29.48 -33.76 28.48
CA VAL A 58 -30.46 -32.71 28.70
C VAL A 58 -31.62 -33.32 29.48
N ALA A 59 -31.68 -33.09 30.79
CA ALA A 59 -32.83 -33.46 31.59
C ALA A 59 -34.04 -32.62 31.13
N ILE A 60 -34.94 -33.23 30.38
CA ILE A 60 -36.19 -32.60 29.93
C ILE A 60 -37.22 -32.74 31.06
N PRO A 61 -37.71 -31.63 31.65
CA PRO A 61 -38.72 -31.69 32.69
C PRO A 61 -39.99 -32.44 32.27
N SER A 62 -40.54 -33.24 33.19
CA SER A 62 -41.72 -34.10 32.98
C SER A 62 -43.02 -33.30 32.76
N ASP A 63 -43.02 -32.01 33.03
CA ASP A 63 -44.11 -31.04 32.82
C ASP A 63 -44.04 -30.28 31.49
N MET A 64 -42.98 -30.47 30.69
CA MET A 64 -42.83 -29.77 29.42
C MET A 64 -43.87 -30.25 28.36
N PRO A 65 -44.59 -29.34 27.65
CA PRO A 65 -45.56 -29.72 26.63
C PRO A 65 -44.97 -30.60 25.54
N THR A 66 -45.75 -31.59 25.07
CA THR A 66 -45.33 -32.59 24.07
C THR A 66 -44.78 -31.96 22.78
N ALA A 67 -45.34 -30.83 22.35
CA ALA A 67 -44.86 -30.09 21.18
C ALA A 67 -43.44 -29.51 21.40
N THR A 68 -43.15 -29.01 22.61
CA THR A 68 -41.83 -28.49 22.97
C THR A 68 -40.82 -29.63 23.10
N ARG A 69 -41.21 -30.80 23.63
CA ARG A 69 -40.36 -32.01 23.63
C ARG A 69 -40.04 -32.49 22.22
N GLN A 70 -41.01 -32.48 21.32
CA GLN A 70 -40.79 -32.88 19.93
C GLN A 70 -39.88 -31.89 19.20
N LEU A 71 -39.99 -30.59 19.49
CA LEU A 71 -39.07 -29.57 18.96
C LEU A 71 -37.65 -29.78 19.51
N VAL A 72 -37.49 -30.00 20.82
CA VAL A 72 -36.18 -30.26 21.46
C VAL A 72 -35.57 -31.56 20.94
N ALA A 73 -36.37 -32.61 20.73
CA ALA A 73 -35.92 -33.88 20.16
C ALA A 73 -35.59 -33.79 18.67
N ALA A 74 -36.33 -32.99 17.89
CA ALA A 74 -36.04 -32.73 16.48
C ALA A 74 -34.75 -31.89 16.35
N MET A 75 -34.60 -30.86 17.19
CA MET A 75 -33.35 -30.10 17.28
C MET A 75 -32.19 -31.01 17.68
N ALA A 76 -32.36 -31.91 18.65
CA ALA A 76 -31.30 -32.84 19.06
C ALA A 76 -30.88 -33.84 17.95
N ARG A 77 -31.80 -34.20 17.03
CA ARG A 77 -31.50 -35.09 15.89
C ARG A 77 -30.79 -34.39 14.72
N GLU A 78 -30.90 -33.07 14.61
CA GLU A 78 -30.20 -32.26 13.59
C GLU A 78 -28.89 -31.66 14.10
N GLN A 79 -28.55 -31.84 15.38
CA GLN A 79 -27.31 -31.31 15.95
C GLN A 79 -26.15 -32.22 15.56
N PRO A 80 -25.11 -31.70 14.89
CA PRO A 80 -23.90 -32.49 14.68
C PRO A 80 -23.35 -32.88 16.06
N GLU A 81 -23.00 -34.15 16.24
CA GLU A 81 -22.62 -34.83 17.50
C GLU A 81 -21.42 -34.21 18.28
N HIS A 82 -21.00 -33.00 17.90
CA HIS A 82 -19.81 -32.31 18.39
C HIS A 82 -20.05 -30.87 18.86
N MET A 83 -21.29 -30.36 18.86
CA MET A 83 -21.57 -28.99 19.34
C MET A 83 -21.63 -28.91 20.88
N THR A 84 -20.72 -28.15 21.47
CA THR A 84 -20.73 -27.83 22.90
C THR A 84 -21.78 -26.79 23.24
N LEU A 85 -22.16 -26.66 24.52
CA LEU A 85 -23.08 -25.60 24.97
C LEU A 85 -22.57 -24.19 24.60
N VAL A 86 -21.25 -23.97 24.64
CA VAL A 86 -20.64 -22.71 24.20
C VAL A 86 -20.83 -22.52 22.69
N MET A 87 -20.60 -23.54 21.87
CA MET A 87 -20.86 -23.45 20.43
C MET A 87 -22.32 -23.21 20.11
N LEU A 88 -23.25 -23.86 20.83
CA LEU A 88 -24.68 -23.64 20.67
C LEU A 88 -25.06 -22.18 20.99
N ALA A 89 -24.53 -21.68 22.10
CA ALA A 89 -24.73 -20.30 22.53
C ALA A 89 -24.20 -19.30 21.49
N VAL A 90 -23.03 -19.57 20.89
CA VAL A 90 -22.49 -18.77 19.78
C VAL A 90 -23.40 -18.91 18.54
N LYS A 91 -23.68 -20.14 18.09
CA LYS A 91 -24.38 -20.44 16.84
C LYS A 91 -25.77 -19.83 16.75
N TYR A 92 -26.59 -20.02 17.78
CA TYR A 92 -28.02 -19.77 17.70
C TYR A 92 -28.44 -18.38 18.19
N HIS A 93 -27.51 -17.54 18.63
CA HIS A 93 -27.82 -16.22 19.14
C HIS A 93 -27.09 -15.12 18.38
N GLU A 94 -27.65 -14.83 17.21
CA GLU A 94 -27.26 -13.69 16.40
C GLU A 94 -27.60 -12.39 17.16
N GLU A 95 -26.58 -11.55 17.36
CA GLU A 95 -26.62 -10.13 17.76
C GLU A 95 -27.22 -9.74 19.13
N LYS A 96 -27.50 -10.70 20.02
CA LYS A 96 -28.03 -10.36 21.34
C LYS A 96 -26.92 -9.94 22.32
N PRO A 97 -26.93 -8.71 22.89
CA PRO A 97 -25.86 -8.21 23.76
C PRO A 97 -25.69 -9.01 25.06
N HIS A 98 -26.73 -9.72 25.51
CA HIS A 98 -26.65 -10.59 26.68
C HIS A 98 -25.87 -11.89 26.44
N MET A 99 -25.61 -12.28 25.18
CA MET A 99 -24.93 -13.54 24.89
C MET A 99 -23.50 -13.58 25.43
N ALA A 100 -22.81 -12.44 25.42
CA ALA A 100 -21.51 -12.31 26.08
C ALA A 100 -21.58 -12.68 27.58
N GLY A 101 -22.68 -12.34 28.27
CA GLY A 101 -22.90 -12.71 29.67
C GLY A 101 -23.14 -14.21 29.87
N VAL A 102 -23.93 -14.83 28.99
CA VAL A 102 -24.18 -16.28 29.03
C VAL A 102 -22.90 -17.06 28.79
N ILE A 103 -22.10 -16.68 27.78
CA ILE A 103 -20.83 -17.35 27.50
C ILE A 103 -19.84 -17.16 28.65
N ARG A 104 -19.77 -15.97 29.28
CA ARG A 104 -18.98 -15.78 30.51
C ARG A 104 -19.41 -16.74 31.62
N ALA A 105 -20.72 -16.90 31.84
CA ALA A 105 -21.24 -17.81 32.86
C ALA A 105 -20.89 -19.28 32.56
N LEU A 106 -20.99 -19.70 31.28
CA LEU A 106 -20.62 -21.05 30.86
C LEU A 106 -19.13 -21.33 31.04
N LEU A 107 -18.26 -20.38 30.66
CA LEU A 107 -16.82 -20.50 30.85
C LEU A 107 -16.42 -20.47 32.34
N ALA A 108 -17.06 -19.62 33.14
CA ALA A 108 -16.89 -19.60 34.60
C ALA A 108 -17.35 -20.91 35.26
N GLY A 109 -18.33 -21.59 34.69
CA GLY A 109 -18.78 -22.92 35.09
C GLY A 109 -17.86 -24.07 34.65
N GLY A 110 -16.69 -23.79 34.07
CA GLY A 110 -15.71 -24.80 33.66
C GLY A 110 -15.89 -25.37 32.26
N SER A 111 -16.69 -24.72 31.40
CA SER A 111 -16.79 -25.12 29.99
C SER A 111 -15.44 -24.92 29.28
N ASP A 112 -14.99 -25.91 28.51
CA ASP A 112 -13.76 -25.81 27.73
C ASP A 112 -13.93 -24.81 26.57
N VAL A 113 -13.13 -23.73 26.59
CA VAL A 113 -13.13 -22.65 25.58
C VAL A 113 -12.65 -23.13 24.20
N ASN A 114 -11.94 -24.26 24.11
CA ASN A 114 -11.38 -24.78 22.87
C ASN A 114 -12.22 -25.89 22.23
N ARG A 115 -13.13 -26.51 22.99
CA ARG A 115 -13.89 -27.67 22.51
C ARG A 115 -14.87 -27.24 21.41
N GLY A 116 -14.54 -27.64 20.19
CA GLY A 116 -15.31 -27.35 18.98
C GLY A 116 -15.09 -25.95 18.39
N ASP A 117 -14.00 -25.26 18.77
CA ASP A 117 -13.58 -23.99 18.19
C ASP A 117 -14.62 -22.85 18.21
N PRO A 118 -15.24 -22.56 19.36
CA PRO A 118 -16.25 -21.50 19.45
C PRO A 118 -15.73 -20.13 19.00
N LEU A 119 -14.42 -19.88 19.10
CA LEU A 119 -13.79 -18.66 18.60
C LEU A 119 -13.90 -18.52 17.07
N GLN A 120 -13.63 -19.58 16.32
CA GLN A 120 -13.71 -19.57 14.86
C GLN A 120 -15.16 -19.35 14.41
N LEU A 121 -16.12 -19.98 15.09
CA LEU A 121 -17.54 -19.78 14.84
C LEU A 121 -17.97 -18.33 15.13
N ALA A 122 -17.55 -17.77 16.26
CA ALA A 122 -17.86 -16.38 16.64
C ALA A 122 -17.26 -15.36 15.66
N LEU A 123 -16.03 -15.59 15.16
CA LEU A 123 -15.39 -14.78 14.13
C LEU A 123 -16.14 -14.86 12.79
N ALA A 124 -16.58 -16.06 12.39
CA ALA A 124 -17.34 -16.26 11.16
C ALA A 124 -18.70 -15.55 11.20
N GLN A 125 -19.36 -15.54 12.35
CA GLN A 125 -20.62 -14.81 12.57
C GLN A 125 -20.42 -13.30 12.79
N GLY A 126 -19.19 -12.84 13.01
CA GLY A 126 -18.90 -11.44 13.30
C GLY A 126 -19.41 -10.95 14.67
N ASN A 127 -19.61 -11.85 15.64
CA ASN A 127 -20.10 -11.47 16.97
C ASN A 127 -18.96 -10.96 17.85
N TYR A 128 -18.60 -9.68 17.70
CA TYR A 128 -17.49 -9.03 18.40
C TYR A 128 -17.52 -9.24 19.92
N GLY A 129 -18.68 -9.03 20.55
CA GLY A 129 -18.82 -9.14 22.02
C GLY A 129 -18.47 -10.54 22.53
N VAL A 130 -18.86 -11.58 21.78
CA VAL A 130 -18.54 -12.97 22.10
C VAL A 130 -17.06 -13.27 21.85
N VAL A 131 -16.48 -12.78 20.74
CA VAL A 131 -15.04 -12.94 20.45
C VAL A 131 -14.20 -12.36 21.58
N ILE A 132 -14.53 -11.17 22.09
CA ILE A 132 -13.82 -10.55 23.21
C ILE A 132 -13.87 -11.42 24.46
N VAL A 133 -15.05 -11.95 24.81
CA VAL A 133 -15.21 -12.85 25.96
C VAL A 133 -14.40 -14.13 25.80
N LEU A 134 -14.40 -14.73 24.62
CA LEU A 134 -13.61 -15.93 24.36
C LEU A 134 -12.13 -15.62 24.50
N LEU A 135 -11.64 -14.49 23.95
CA LEU A 135 -10.25 -14.04 24.08
C LEU A 135 -9.84 -13.65 25.52
N ASP A 136 -10.78 -13.25 26.39
CA ASP A 136 -10.51 -13.02 27.83
C ASP A 136 -10.07 -14.33 28.52
N HIS A 137 -10.51 -15.48 28.02
CA HIS A 137 -10.22 -16.80 28.59
C HIS A 137 -9.05 -17.52 27.90
N SER A 138 -8.23 -16.79 27.13
CA SER A 138 -6.98 -17.26 26.49
C SER A 138 -7.13 -18.58 25.71
N PRO A 139 -7.97 -18.60 24.65
CA PRO A 139 -8.17 -19.80 23.84
C PRO A 139 -6.90 -20.11 23.05
N VAL A 140 -6.75 -21.38 22.65
CA VAL A 140 -5.69 -21.82 21.75
C VAL A 140 -5.94 -21.19 20.39
N LEU A 141 -5.06 -20.26 19.99
CA LEU A 141 -5.17 -19.55 18.73
C LEU A 141 -4.66 -20.44 17.58
N ARG A 142 -5.48 -20.58 16.55
CA ARG A 142 -5.15 -21.35 15.35
C ARG A 142 -4.37 -20.52 14.36
N GLN A 143 -3.77 -21.21 13.39
CA GLN A 143 -2.85 -20.60 12.43
C GLN A 143 -3.50 -19.53 11.53
N ASN A 144 -4.83 -19.60 11.36
CA ASN A 144 -5.57 -18.74 10.42
C ASN A 144 -6.52 -17.76 11.13
N THR A 145 -6.41 -17.60 12.46
CA THR A 145 -7.35 -16.77 13.24
C THR A 145 -7.35 -15.31 12.78
N LEU A 146 -6.17 -14.75 12.46
CA LEU A 146 -6.07 -13.35 12.03
C LEU A 146 -6.61 -13.13 10.61
N HIS A 147 -6.45 -14.11 9.71
CA HIS A 147 -7.02 -14.10 8.36
C HIS A 147 -8.55 -14.21 8.39
N GLN A 148 -9.10 -14.95 9.36
CA GLN A 148 -10.54 -15.01 9.60
C GLN A 148 -11.09 -13.66 10.06
N VAL A 149 -10.37 -12.92 10.92
CA VAL A 149 -10.75 -11.55 11.32
C VAL A 149 -10.81 -10.61 10.11
N ALA A 150 -9.85 -10.69 9.20
CA ALA A 150 -9.90 -9.90 7.97
C ALA A 150 -11.14 -10.22 7.11
N SER A 151 -11.54 -11.49 7.11
CA SER A 151 -12.63 -12.04 6.29
C SER A 151 -14.03 -11.91 6.90
N SER A 152 -14.14 -11.57 8.18
CA SER A 152 -15.42 -11.44 8.87
C SER A 152 -16.20 -10.19 8.41
N TRP A 153 -17.46 -10.10 8.80
CA TRP A 153 -18.34 -8.96 8.48
C TRP A 153 -18.39 -7.90 9.60
N MET A 154 -17.40 -7.88 10.49
CA MET A 154 -17.34 -6.96 11.64
C MET A 154 -17.03 -5.52 11.25
N GLU A 155 -17.41 -4.59 12.12
CA GLU A 155 -17.10 -3.17 11.95
C GLU A 155 -15.58 -2.92 11.96
N PRO A 156 -15.08 -1.89 11.24
CA PRO A 156 -13.64 -1.61 11.13
C PRO A 156 -12.91 -1.51 12.47
N HIS A 157 -13.53 -0.84 13.44
CA HIS A 157 -12.99 -0.66 14.78
C HIS A 157 -12.89 -1.97 15.56
N GLU A 158 -13.90 -2.82 15.43
CA GLU A 158 -13.97 -4.13 16.07
C GLU A 158 -12.89 -5.07 15.53
N LYS A 159 -12.73 -5.12 14.19
CA LYS A 159 -11.65 -5.87 13.54
C LYS A 159 -10.27 -5.42 14.03
N LEU A 160 -10.03 -4.10 14.08
CA LEU A 160 -8.78 -3.55 14.57
C LEU A 160 -8.51 -3.95 16.03
N GLN A 161 -9.52 -3.85 16.89
CA GLN A 161 -9.38 -4.20 18.31
C GLN A 161 -9.12 -5.70 18.52
N ILE A 162 -9.84 -6.56 17.80
CA ILE A 162 -9.59 -8.01 17.83
C ILE A 162 -8.18 -8.32 17.32
N ALA A 163 -7.77 -7.75 16.19
CA ALA A 163 -6.43 -7.95 15.66
C ALA A 163 -5.33 -7.49 16.64
N GLN A 164 -5.50 -6.31 17.26
CA GLN A 164 -4.62 -5.82 18.32
C GLN A 164 -4.54 -6.79 19.48
N ARG A 165 -5.67 -7.35 19.91
CA ARG A 165 -5.73 -8.28 21.02
C ARG A 165 -5.07 -9.61 20.69
N LEU A 166 -5.35 -10.18 19.53
CA LEU A 166 -4.73 -11.41 19.04
C LEU A 166 -3.21 -11.28 18.95
N ILE A 167 -2.70 -10.19 18.37
CA ILE A 167 -1.26 -9.94 18.23
C ILE A 167 -0.59 -9.68 19.59
N ARG A 168 -1.29 -9.07 20.56
CA ARG A 168 -0.79 -8.92 21.94
C ARG A 168 -0.67 -10.27 22.65
N LEU A 169 -1.66 -11.15 22.49
CA LEU A 169 -1.64 -12.50 23.06
C LEU A 169 -0.54 -13.37 22.42
N GLN A 170 -0.43 -13.31 21.09
CA GLN A 170 0.55 -14.08 20.35
C GLN A 170 1.14 -13.26 19.18
N PRO A 171 2.30 -12.61 19.37
CA PRO A 171 2.92 -11.77 18.35
C PRO A 171 3.25 -12.49 17.03
N ARG A 172 3.51 -13.80 17.09
CA ARG A 172 3.81 -14.64 15.92
C ARG A 172 2.65 -14.72 14.91
N LEU A 173 1.42 -14.40 15.34
CA LEU A 173 0.28 -14.34 14.42
C LEU A 173 0.46 -13.29 13.32
N ALA A 174 1.27 -12.25 13.55
CA ALA A 174 1.53 -11.20 12.55
C ALA A 174 2.32 -11.71 11.33
N THR A 175 3.12 -12.77 11.48
CA THR A 175 3.93 -13.37 10.40
C THR A 175 3.40 -14.73 9.94
N GLN A 176 2.24 -15.14 10.45
CA GLN A 176 1.75 -16.48 10.17
C GLN A 176 1.11 -16.57 8.79
N MET A 177 1.50 -17.59 8.03
CA MET A 177 0.94 -17.85 6.71
C MET A 177 -0.33 -18.68 6.82
N ASP A 178 -1.31 -18.38 5.97
CA ASP A 178 -2.46 -19.28 5.74
C ASP A 178 -2.08 -20.43 4.79
N ASP A 179 -3.05 -21.27 4.45
CA ASP A 179 -2.89 -22.41 3.55
C ASP A 179 -2.47 -22.00 2.11
N ASN A 180 -2.60 -20.71 1.76
CA ASN A 180 -2.16 -20.15 0.47
C ASN A 180 -0.80 -19.44 0.58
N GLY A 181 -0.08 -19.60 1.68
CA GLY A 181 1.17 -18.88 1.94
C GLY A 181 0.99 -17.39 2.23
N ARG A 182 -0.25 -16.90 2.43
CA ARG A 182 -0.48 -15.48 2.65
C ARG A 182 -0.21 -15.12 4.10
N HIS A 183 0.67 -14.15 4.30
CA HIS A 183 0.77 -13.45 5.57
C HIS A 183 -0.49 -12.59 5.81
N PRO A 184 -0.83 -12.23 7.07
CA PRO A 184 -2.05 -11.49 7.38
C PRO A 184 -2.11 -10.13 6.67
N ILE A 185 -0.95 -9.50 6.43
CA ILE A 185 -0.86 -8.24 5.68
C ILE A 185 -1.46 -8.38 4.27
N HIS A 186 -1.26 -9.51 3.57
CA HIS A 186 -1.85 -9.74 2.25
C HIS A 186 -3.38 -9.74 2.34
N THR A 187 -3.94 -10.41 3.35
CA THR A 187 -5.40 -10.51 3.52
C THR A 187 -6.02 -9.16 3.88
N PHE A 188 -5.38 -8.36 4.74
CA PHE A 188 -5.84 -7.02 5.05
C PHE A 188 -5.57 -5.99 3.94
N CYS A 189 -4.62 -6.23 3.04
CA CYS A 189 -4.47 -5.46 1.81
C CYS A 189 -5.57 -5.80 0.79
N ARG A 190 -5.92 -7.08 0.65
CA ARG A 190 -7.01 -7.55 -0.23
C ARG A 190 -8.39 -7.13 0.26
N ARG A 191 -8.58 -7.11 1.58
CA ARG A 191 -9.82 -6.76 2.27
C ARG A 191 -9.53 -5.65 3.28
N PRO A 192 -9.29 -4.42 2.82
CA PRO A 192 -9.01 -3.31 3.71
C PRO A 192 -10.20 -3.03 4.62
N LEU A 193 -9.91 -2.50 5.80
CA LEU A 193 -10.96 -2.02 6.71
C LEU A 193 -11.75 -0.88 6.05
N GLY A 194 -13.03 -0.72 6.40
CA GLY A 194 -13.88 0.33 5.83
C GLY A 194 -13.36 1.74 6.07
N GLU A 195 -12.59 1.95 7.13
CA GLU A 195 -12.03 3.23 7.53
C GLU A 195 -10.49 3.28 7.38
N ALA A 196 -10.00 4.33 6.71
CA ALA A 196 -8.58 4.51 6.44
C ALA A 196 -7.72 4.64 7.70
N SER A 197 -8.18 5.33 8.74
CA SER A 197 -7.46 5.49 10.01
C SER A 197 -7.20 4.13 10.69
N CYS A 198 -8.25 3.30 10.75
CA CYS A 198 -8.19 1.95 11.30
C CYS A 198 -7.27 1.06 10.47
N GLN A 199 -7.36 1.13 9.14
CA GLN A 199 -6.52 0.36 8.23
C GLN A 199 -5.04 0.70 8.41
N LEU A 200 -4.68 1.98 8.41
CA LEU A 200 -3.27 2.39 8.57
C LEU A 200 -2.72 1.98 9.93
N ARG A 201 -3.51 2.10 10.99
CA ARG A 201 -3.11 1.64 12.33
C ARG A 201 -2.94 0.12 12.41
N LEU A 202 -3.75 -0.64 11.68
CA LEU A 202 -3.61 -2.09 11.57
C LEU A 202 -2.34 -2.46 10.79
N LEU A 203 -2.08 -1.82 9.65
CA LEU A 203 -0.89 -2.06 8.85
C LEU A 203 0.39 -1.71 9.62
N GLU A 204 0.39 -0.62 10.40
CA GLU A 204 1.51 -0.28 11.27
C GLU A 204 1.75 -1.32 12.38
N LEU A 205 0.68 -1.88 12.94
CA LEU A 205 0.78 -2.97 13.90
C LEU A 205 1.39 -4.22 13.27
N LEU A 206 0.93 -4.61 12.07
CA LEU A 206 1.48 -5.75 11.33
C LEU A 206 2.93 -5.50 10.92
N TYR A 207 3.28 -4.30 10.50
CA TYR A 207 4.65 -3.91 10.17
C TYR A 207 5.58 -4.02 11.38
N SER A 208 5.21 -3.38 12.50
CA SER A 208 6.04 -3.34 13.71
C SER A 208 6.21 -4.70 14.38
N LYS A 209 5.20 -5.59 14.29
CA LYS A 209 5.26 -6.94 14.88
C LYS A 209 5.69 -8.02 13.89
N GLY A 210 5.61 -7.73 12.59
CA GLY A 210 5.86 -8.67 11.50
C GLY A 210 7.28 -8.66 10.92
N GLY A 211 8.22 -7.97 11.55
CA GLY A 211 9.61 -7.86 11.06
C GLY A 211 9.89 -6.63 10.18
N GLY A 212 9.05 -5.60 10.25
CA GLY A 212 9.27 -4.32 9.58
C GLY A 212 9.26 -4.45 8.06
N ARG A 213 10.31 -3.92 7.41
CA ARG A 213 10.40 -3.87 5.95
C ARG A 213 10.29 -5.25 5.28
N GLY A 214 10.77 -6.31 5.93
CA GLY A 214 10.72 -7.67 5.38
C GLY A 214 9.31 -8.13 5.02
N ILE A 215 8.30 -7.75 5.80
CA ILE A 215 6.91 -8.18 5.56
C ILE A 215 6.27 -7.53 4.31
N ILE A 216 6.83 -6.42 3.84
CA ILE A 216 6.34 -5.72 2.64
C ILE A 216 6.76 -6.49 1.36
N HIS A 217 7.87 -7.21 1.43
CA HIS A 217 8.47 -7.95 0.32
C HIS A 217 8.18 -9.46 0.38
N THR A 218 7.33 -9.91 1.31
CA THR A 218 6.90 -11.33 1.33
C THR A 218 5.97 -11.60 0.16
N HIS A 219 6.05 -12.81 -0.39
CA HIS A 219 5.14 -13.30 -1.41
C HIS A 219 4.28 -14.43 -0.87
N ASP A 220 3.06 -14.56 -1.39
CA ASP A 220 2.22 -15.74 -1.16
C ASP A 220 2.55 -16.88 -2.15
N ALA A 221 1.79 -17.98 -2.09
CA ALA A 221 1.99 -19.11 -3.00
C ALA A 221 1.80 -18.75 -4.49
N SER A 222 1.13 -17.63 -4.78
CA SER A 222 0.93 -17.10 -6.13
C SER A 222 2.00 -16.06 -6.52
N GLN A 223 3.09 -15.97 -5.76
CA GLN A 223 4.12 -14.94 -5.90
C GLN A 223 3.57 -13.50 -5.82
N SER A 224 2.42 -13.31 -5.16
CA SER A 224 1.77 -11.99 -5.05
C SER A 224 2.21 -11.28 -3.78
N TYR A 225 2.80 -10.11 -3.95
CA TYR A 225 3.17 -9.21 -2.84
C TYR A 225 1.92 -8.53 -2.22
N PRO A 226 2.01 -7.95 -1.01
CA PRO A 226 0.92 -7.18 -0.41
C PRO A 226 0.40 -6.07 -1.33
N LEU A 227 1.28 -5.47 -2.13
CA LEU A 227 0.93 -4.45 -3.14
C LEU A 227 0.01 -5.00 -4.24
N HIS A 228 0.19 -6.25 -4.68
CA HIS A 228 -0.71 -6.92 -5.63
C HIS A 228 -2.10 -7.09 -5.03
N HIS A 229 -2.17 -7.55 -3.79
CA HIS A 229 -3.44 -7.74 -3.08
C HIS A 229 -4.18 -6.42 -2.85
N ALA A 230 -3.45 -5.34 -2.53
CA ALA A 230 -4.04 -4.01 -2.40
C ALA A 230 -4.57 -3.47 -3.74
N ALA A 231 -3.85 -3.71 -4.84
CA ALA A 231 -4.29 -3.33 -6.18
C ALA A 231 -5.52 -4.13 -6.65
N ALA A 232 -5.58 -5.42 -6.30
CA ALA A 232 -6.70 -6.32 -6.59
C ALA A 232 -7.81 -6.30 -5.52
N ALA A 233 -7.77 -5.36 -4.58
CA ALA A 233 -8.73 -5.30 -3.48
C ALA A 233 -10.16 -5.16 -4.01
N SER A 234 -11.08 -5.89 -3.37
CA SER A 234 -12.51 -5.86 -3.70
C SER A 234 -13.12 -4.47 -3.49
N PRO A 235 -14.26 -4.15 -4.15
CA PRO A 235 -14.99 -2.91 -3.93
C PRO A 235 -15.20 -2.63 -2.44
N GLY A 236 -14.46 -1.65 -1.95
CA GLY A 236 -14.58 -1.10 -0.62
C GLY A 236 -14.51 0.42 -0.71
N SER A 237 -14.23 1.07 0.41
CA SER A 237 -13.93 2.50 0.42
C SER A 237 -12.67 2.76 -0.43
N SER A 238 -12.83 3.31 -1.64
CA SER A 238 -11.72 3.68 -2.55
C SER A 238 -10.65 4.50 -1.82
N ARG A 239 -11.08 5.36 -0.87
CA ARG A 239 -10.19 6.12 0.01
C ARG A 239 -9.26 5.22 0.83
N THR A 240 -9.77 4.13 1.40
CA THR A 240 -8.97 3.22 2.21
C THR A 240 -8.03 2.35 1.38
N ILE A 241 -8.46 1.94 0.18
CA ILE A 241 -7.57 1.21 -0.75
C ILE A 241 -6.42 2.13 -1.17
N ASN A 242 -6.72 3.37 -1.54
CA ASN A 242 -5.71 4.37 -1.89
C ASN A 242 -4.71 4.61 -0.75
N ALA A 243 -5.22 4.80 0.48
CA ALA A 243 -4.37 4.94 1.67
C ALA A 243 -3.50 3.70 1.93
N THR A 244 -4.04 2.49 1.72
CA THR A 244 -3.28 1.24 1.86
C THR A 244 -2.13 1.17 0.87
N ILE A 245 -2.40 1.44 -0.40
CA ILE A 245 -1.36 1.39 -1.43
C ILE A 245 -0.32 2.51 -1.19
N ASP A 246 -0.75 3.71 -0.81
CA ASP A 246 0.16 4.81 -0.46
C ASP A 246 1.11 4.42 0.67
N TRP A 247 0.56 3.86 1.76
CA TRP A 247 1.34 3.39 2.89
C TRP A 247 2.34 2.29 2.50
N LEU A 248 1.94 1.34 1.64
CA LEU A 248 2.84 0.29 1.14
C LEU A 248 4.01 0.88 0.35
N LEU A 249 3.73 1.82 -0.56
CA LEU A 249 4.75 2.46 -1.39
C LEU A 249 5.75 3.26 -0.54
N GLU A 250 5.26 3.99 0.46
CA GLU A 250 6.09 4.74 1.42
C GLU A 250 6.99 3.84 2.28
N ARG A 251 6.62 2.56 2.45
CA ARG A 251 7.38 1.58 3.24
C ARG A 251 8.28 0.66 2.39
N GLY A 252 8.47 1.00 1.11
CA GLY A 252 9.43 0.33 0.24
C GLY A 252 8.82 -0.65 -0.76
N ALA A 253 7.49 -0.81 -0.83
CA ALA A 253 6.87 -1.69 -1.83
C ALA A 253 7.12 -1.24 -3.28
N ALA A 254 7.58 -0.01 -3.49
CA ALA A 254 7.98 0.50 -4.80
C ALA A 254 9.14 -0.31 -5.43
N GLU A 255 9.93 -1.03 -4.63
CA GLU A 255 11.03 -1.86 -5.14
C GLU A 255 10.58 -3.09 -5.93
N ASP A 256 9.37 -3.59 -5.67
CA ASP A 256 8.78 -4.75 -6.36
C ASP A 256 7.60 -4.32 -7.25
N ILE A 257 7.49 -3.02 -7.59
CA ILE A 257 6.35 -2.46 -8.34
C ILE A 257 6.22 -3.03 -9.76
N ASN A 258 7.30 -3.60 -10.29
CA ASN A 258 7.38 -4.19 -11.62
C ASN A 258 7.45 -5.73 -11.59
N ASP A 259 7.49 -6.34 -10.41
CA ASP A 259 7.44 -7.80 -10.31
C ASP A 259 6.04 -8.28 -10.66
N SER A 260 5.95 -9.31 -11.50
CA SER A 260 4.69 -9.96 -11.83
C SER A 260 4.43 -11.14 -10.90
N ASN A 261 3.17 -11.37 -10.55
CA ASN A 261 2.75 -12.60 -9.88
C ASN A 261 2.76 -13.82 -10.84
N LEU A 262 2.37 -15.01 -10.37
CA LEU A 262 2.30 -16.22 -11.20
C LEU A 262 1.36 -16.11 -12.41
N ASP A 263 0.37 -15.20 -12.36
CA ASP A 263 -0.56 -14.94 -13.46
C ASP A 263 0.02 -13.94 -14.48
N GLY A 264 1.25 -13.46 -14.29
CA GLY A 264 1.89 -12.44 -15.12
C GLY A 264 1.37 -11.02 -14.86
N ASN A 265 0.58 -10.80 -13.81
CA ASN A 265 0.02 -9.49 -13.48
C ASN A 265 0.99 -8.72 -12.57
N THR A 266 1.35 -7.51 -12.99
CA THR A 266 2.02 -6.53 -12.12
C THR A 266 0.99 -5.77 -11.28
N PRO A 267 1.38 -5.08 -10.20
CA PRO A 267 0.47 -4.21 -9.46
C PRO A 267 -0.18 -3.16 -10.34
N LEU A 268 0.54 -2.62 -11.32
CA LEU A 268 0.01 -1.64 -12.27
C LEU A 268 -1.11 -2.25 -13.14
N ALA A 269 -0.95 -3.48 -13.61
CA ALA A 269 -1.97 -4.19 -14.37
C ALA A 269 -3.23 -4.45 -13.52
N LEU A 270 -3.06 -4.81 -12.24
CA LEU A 270 -4.16 -5.01 -11.30
C LEU A 270 -4.91 -3.71 -11.00
N VAL A 271 -4.20 -2.59 -10.82
CA VAL A 271 -4.82 -1.26 -10.67
C VAL A 271 -5.59 -0.88 -11.93
N ALA A 272 -5.03 -1.12 -13.11
CA ALA A 272 -5.71 -0.83 -14.37
C ALA A 272 -6.96 -1.70 -14.60
N ALA A 273 -6.99 -2.90 -14.01
CA ALA A 273 -8.16 -3.77 -14.04
C ALA A 273 -9.22 -3.41 -12.99
N ASN A 274 -8.89 -2.52 -12.04
CA ASN A 274 -9.73 -2.15 -10.91
C ASN A 274 -10.34 -0.75 -11.13
N ASP A 275 -11.61 -0.72 -11.55
CA ASP A 275 -12.33 0.52 -11.87
C ASP A 275 -12.43 1.50 -10.67
N TYR A 276 -12.19 1.05 -9.43
CA TYR A 276 -12.31 1.86 -8.21
C TYR A 276 -11.07 2.71 -7.89
N LEU A 277 -9.91 2.39 -8.46
CA LEU A 277 -8.64 3.02 -8.11
C LEU A 277 -8.35 4.30 -8.92
N GLY A 278 -9.06 4.51 -10.02
CA GLY A 278 -9.04 5.75 -10.79
C GLY A 278 -7.68 6.10 -11.43
N HIS A 279 -7.69 7.11 -12.31
CA HIS A 279 -6.51 7.54 -13.08
C HIS A 279 -5.37 8.04 -12.20
N GLN A 280 -5.68 8.72 -11.10
CA GLN A 280 -4.66 9.28 -10.21
C GLN A 280 -3.75 8.21 -9.61
N LYS A 281 -4.31 7.04 -9.26
CA LYS A 281 -3.51 5.98 -8.64
C LYS A 281 -2.63 5.27 -9.65
N LEU A 282 -3.16 5.03 -10.85
CA LEU A 282 -2.40 4.54 -11.99
C LEU A 282 -1.21 5.46 -12.28
N MET A 283 -1.45 6.77 -12.39
CA MET A 283 -0.39 7.76 -12.58
C MET A 283 0.63 7.78 -11.45
N LYS A 284 0.20 7.64 -10.20
CA LYS A 284 1.13 7.58 -9.05
C LYS A 284 2.07 6.38 -9.13
N LEU A 285 1.57 5.20 -9.50
CA LEU A 285 2.42 4.01 -9.70
C LEU A 285 3.42 4.23 -10.84
N ILE A 286 2.97 4.80 -11.96
CA ILE A 286 3.84 5.11 -13.10
C ILE A 286 4.95 6.09 -12.71
N LYS A 287 4.61 7.16 -11.96
CA LYS A 287 5.58 8.14 -11.43
C LYS A 287 6.60 7.52 -10.48
N LEU A 288 6.26 6.40 -9.82
CA LEU A 288 7.19 5.64 -8.97
C LEU A 288 7.98 4.59 -9.75
N GLY A 289 7.89 4.57 -11.08
CA GLY A 289 8.66 3.68 -11.94
C GLY A 289 7.92 2.41 -12.37
N ALA A 290 6.61 2.30 -12.13
CA ALA A 290 5.83 1.20 -12.69
C ALA A 290 5.81 1.27 -14.23
N VAL A 291 6.28 0.21 -14.86
CA VAL A 291 6.30 0.05 -16.30
C VAL A 291 5.06 -0.75 -16.68
N PRO A 292 4.24 -0.27 -17.64
CA PRO A 292 3.09 -1.03 -18.08
C PRO A 292 3.57 -2.32 -18.76
N PRO A 293 2.97 -3.48 -18.48
CA PRO A 293 3.32 -4.75 -19.13
C PRO A 293 2.72 -4.78 -20.54
N LEU A 294 3.01 -3.75 -21.34
CA LEU A 294 2.54 -3.65 -22.70
C LEU A 294 3.28 -4.71 -23.49
N LEU A 295 2.54 -5.79 -23.75
CA LEU A 295 2.94 -6.81 -24.68
C LEU A 295 3.26 -6.13 -26.02
N THR A 296 4.33 -6.60 -26.68
CA THR A 296 4.60 -6.35 -28.11
C THR A 296 3.50 -6.88 -29.03
N VAL A 297 2.42 -7.44 -28.48
CA VAL A 297 1.27 -7.95 -29.21
C VAL A 297 0.40 -6.76 -29.63
N PRO A 298 0.13 -6.61 -30.94
CA PRO A 298 -0.72 -5.53 -31.45
C PRO A 298 -2.07 -5.50 -30.71
N ALA A 299 -2.48 -4.33 -30.22
CA ALA A 299 -3.72 -4.17 -29.45
C ALA A 299 -4.98 -4.73 -30.15
N MET A 300 -4.95 -4.87 -31.48
CA MET A 300 -6.02 -5.46 -32.27
C MET A 300 -6.24 -6.96 -32.06
N ALA A 301 -5.27 -7.67 -31.47
CA ALA A 301 -5.39 -9.11 -31.20
C ALA A 301 -5.96 -9.44 -29.81
N LEU A 302 -6.10 -8.43 -28.93
CA LEU A 302 -6.59 -8.62 -27.57
C LEU A 302 -8.13 -8.58 -27.51
N PRO A 303 -8.76 -9.37 -26.60
CA PRO A 303 -10.18 -9.24 -26.31
C PRO A 303 -10.56 -7.79 -25.97
N PRO A 304 -11.77 -7.31 -26.34
CA PRO A 304 -12.13 -5.89 -26.23
C PRO A 304 -11.98 -5.32 -24.81
N ALA A 305 -12.30 -6.11 -23.77
CA ALA A 305 -12.11 -5.70 -22.37
C ALA A 305 -10.63 -5.52 -21.99
N GLN A 306 -9.75 -6.38 -22.51
CA GLN A 306 -8.31 -6.25 -22.31
C GLN A 306 -7.74 -5.09 -23.14
N GLY A 307 -8.28 -4.87 -24.35
CA GLY A 307 -7.93 -3.74 -25.21
C GLY A 307 -8.22 -2.38 -24.58
N ALA A 308 -9.39 -2.21 -23.94
CA ALA A 308 -9.72 -0.97 -23.24
C ALA A 308 -8.76 -0.67 -22.08
N ARG A 309 -8.41 -1.68 -21.28
CA ARG A 309 -7.46 -1.56 -20.17
C ARG A 309 -6.04 -1.24 -20.66
N ALA A 310 -5.58 -1.94 -21.70
CA ALA A 310 -4.29 -1.69 -22.32
C ALA A 310 -4.22 -0.26 -22.87
N MET A 311 -5.26 0.18 -23.58
CA MET A 311 -5.34 1.54 -24.11
C MET A 311 -5.31 2.59 -22.98
N TRP A 312 -6.01 2.35 -21.88
CA TRP A 312 -6.00 3.26 -20.74
C TRP A 312 -4.61 3.36 -20.09
N MET A 313 -3.93 2.24 -19.85
CA MET A 313 -2.56 2.23 -19.36
C MET A 313 -1.59 2.93 -20.32
N SER A 314 -1.69 2.66 -21.63
CA SER A 314 -0.86 3.31 -22.64
C SER A 314 -1.07 4.81 -22.65
N ASN A 315 -2.31 5.30 -22.57
CA ASN A 315 -2.61 6.73 -22.53
C ASN A 315 -2.05 7.39 -21.25
N ALA A 316 -2.19 6.73 -20.10
CA ALA A 316 -1.63 7.21 -18.84
C ALA A 316 -0.10 7.28 -18.88
N TYR A 317 0.55 6.24 -19.40
CA TYR A 317 2.00 6.22 -19.56
C TYR A 317 2.48 7.26 -20.57
N LEU A 318 1.74 7.46 -21.66
CA LEU A 318 2.04 8.48 -22.67
C LEU A 318 1.93 9.90 -22.11
N GLN A 319 0.94 10.15 -21.25
CA GLN A 319 0.82 11.40 -20.50
C GLN A 319 2.00 11.60 -19.56
N TYR A 320 2.41 10.55 -18.84
CA TYR A 320 3.59 10.59 -17.99
C TYR A 320 4.86 10.94 -18.79
N LEU A 321 5.11 10.25 -19.90
CA LEU A 321 6.28 10.46 -20.74
C LEU A 321 6.37 11.88 -21.33
N SER A 322 5.22 12.47 -21.69
CA SER A 322 5.20 13.75 -22.40
C SER A 322 5.17 14.98 -21.49
N ALA A 323 4.48 14.90 -20.36
CA ALA A 323 4.28 16.02 -19.45
C ALA A 323 5.07 15.85 -18.15
N ASP A 324 4.89 14.70 -17.47
CA ASP A 324 5.39 14.53 -16.11
C ASP A 324 6.90 14.30 -16.04
N VAL A 325 7.49 13.53 -16.97
CA VAL A 325 8.93 13.21 -16.91
C VAL A 325 9.80 14.46 -16.99
N GLN A 326 9.47 15.41 -17.89
CA GLN A 326 10.21 16.67 -17.99
C GLN A 326 10.10 17.49 -16.70
N GLN A 327 8.90 17.59 -16.12
CA GLN A 327 8.68 18.29 -14.87
C GLN A 327 9.48 17.65 -13.72
N LEU A 328 9.42 16.31 -13.60
CA LEU A 328 10.14 15.57 -12.56
C LEU A 328 11.67 15.72 -12.70
N ILE A 329 12.18 15.80 -13.92
CA ILE A 329 13.60 16.05 -14.19
C ILE A 329 14.02 17.44 -13.69
N THR A 330 13.26 18.47 -14.04
CA THR A 330 13.54 19.83 -13.57
C THR A 330 13.45 19.91 -12.05
N GLU A 331 12.39 19.35 -11.44
CA GLU A 331 12.23 19.30 -9.98
C GLU A 331 13.38 18.54 -9.29
N ALA A 332 13.85 17.44 -9.87
CA ALA A 332 14.96 16.66 -9.33
C ALA A 332 16.27 17.44 -9.36
N ILE A 333 16.58 18.12 -10.48
CA ILE A 333 17.78 18.95 -10.63
C ILE A 333 17.73 20.15 -9.68
N ASP A 334 16.63 20.88 -9.67
CA ASP A 334 16.45 22.04 -8.81
C ASP A 334 16.58 21.65 -7.35
N SER A 335 15.96 20.53 -6.94
CA SER A 335 16.07 20.03 -5.57
C SER A 335 17.49 19.61 -5.22
N ALA A 336 18.22 19.01 -6.17
CA ALA A 336 19.59 18.55 -5.97
C ALA A 336 20.59 19.70 -5.84
N LEU A 337 20.43 20.77 -6.63
CA LEU A 337 21.32 21.92 -6.64
C LEU A 337 20.91 23.03 -5.66
N ARG A 338 19.67 23.02 -5.15
CA ARG A 338 19.16 24.04 -4.22
C ARG A 338 20.03 24.30 -2.99
N PRO A 339 20.60 23.29 -2.29
CA PRO A 339 21.48 23.56 -1.16
C PRO A 339 22.72 24.35 -1.57
N ALA A 340 23.31 24.01 -2.73
CA ALA A 340 24.46 24.71 -3.28
C ALA A 340 24.10 26.15 -3.70
N TRP A 341 22.99 26.36 -4.41
CA TRP A 341 22.54 27.72 -4.78
C TRP A 341 22.27 28.60 -3.55
N SER A 342 21.62 28.04 -2.52
CA SER A 342 21.32 28.77 -1.29
C SER A 342 22.59 29.19 -0.57
N ALA A 343 23.58 28.29 -0.44
CA ALA A 343 24.86 28.59 0.19
C ALA A 343 25.70 29.58 -0.64
N THR A 344 25.66 29.48 -1.97
CA THR A 344 26.35 30.41 -2.87
C THR A 344 25.86 31.83 -2.65
N ARG A 345 24.53 32.04 -2.62
CA ARG A 345 23.93 33.36 -2.36
C ARG A 345 24.33 33.91 -1.00
N VAL A 346 24.45 33.06 0.03
CA VAL A 346 24.94 33.49 1.35
C VAL A 346 26.41 33.91 1.27
N LEU A 347 27.27 33.12 0.63
CA LEU A 347 28.71 33.42 0.49
C LEU A 347 28.95 34.72 -0.30
N GLU A 348 28.16 34.99 -1.34
CA GLU A 348 28.21 36.23 -2.10
C GLU A 348 27.84 37.47 -1.29
N THR A 349 26.97 37.32 -0.27
CA THR A 349 26.59 38.44 0.62
C THR A 349 27.60 38.71 1.73
N LEU A 350 28.55 37.80 1.96
CA LEU A 350 29.56 38.00 3.00
C LEU A 350 30.48 39.16 2.60
N PRO A 351 30.75 40.10 3.51
CA PRO A 351 31.69 41.18 3.21
C PRO A 351 33.06 40.56 2.91
N SER A 352 33.70 41.00 1.83
CA SER A 352 35.11 40.64 1.57
C SER A 352 35.91 40.91 2.85
N PRO A 353 36.80 39.99 3.27
CA PRO A 353 37.59 40.18 4.47
C PRO A 353 38.30 41.53 4.37
N ARG A 354 37.94 42.47 5.27
CA ARG A 354 38.57 43.79 5.27
C ARG A 354 40.04 43.60 5.52
N LEU A 355 40.88 44.21 4.69
CA LEU A 355 42.32 44.25 4.89
C LEU A 355 42.61 44.78 6.29
N ALA A 356 43.27 43.99 7.13
CA ALA A 356 43.67 44.41 8.47
C ALA A 356 44.69 45.56 8.44
N HIS A 357 45.43 45.72 7.33
CA HIS A 357 46.39 46.79 7.12
C HIS A 357 46.37 47.29 5.67
N PRO A 358 46.52 48.60 5.38
CA PRO A 358 46.62 49.13 4.02
C PRO A 358 47.78 48.56 3.18
N ASN A 359 48.78 47.95 3.83
CA ASN A 359 49.94 47.35 3.16
C ASN A 359 49.90 45.81 3.10
N THR A 360 48.88 45.16 3.66
CA THR A 360 48.71 43.71 3.48
C THR A 360 48.12 43.41 2.11
N PRO A 361 48.67 42.45 1.35
CA PRO A 361 48.09 42.07 0.07
C PRO A 361 46.64 41.60 0.29
N PRO A 362 45.73 41.86 -0.66
CA PRO A 362 44.36 41.35 -0.59
C PRO A 362 44.38 39.84 -0.36
N PRO A 363 43.45 39.31 0.45
CA PRO A 363 43.36 37.87 0.64
C PRO A 363 43.28 37.20 -0.74
N PRO A 364 44.00 36.10 -0.96
CA PRO A 364 44.15 35.49 -2.29
C PRO A 364 42.82 35.00 -2.88
N PHE A 365 41.77 34.89 -2.06
CA PHE A 365 40.47 34.37 -2.45
C PHE A 365 39.35 35.26 -1.87
N PRO A 366 38.80 36.21 -2.65
CA PRO A 366 37.59 36.93 -2.24
C PRO A 366 36.44 35.93 -2.16
N ILE A 367 36.00 35.60 -0.94
CA ILE A 367 34.92 34.63 -0.70
C ILE A 367 33.61 35.07 -1.39
N ASN A 368 33.43 36.37 -1.63
CA ASN A 368 32.26 36.92 -2.30
C ASN A 368 32.31 36.87 -3.83
N ASP A 369 33.38 36.34 -4.43
CA ASP A 369 33.44 36.10 -5.86
C ASP A 369 32.54 34.89 -6.22
N PRO A 370 31.58 35.04 -7.15
CA PRO A 370 30.61 34.00 -7.51
C PRO A 370 31.23 32.65 -7.87
N ILE A 371 32.45 32.64 -8.42
CA ILE A 371 33.17 31.41 -8.80
C ILE A 371 33.58 30.65 -7.54
N TYR A 372 34.21 31.33 -6.60
CA TYR A 372 34.67 30.71 -5.37
C TYR A 372 33.49 30.35 -4.45
N SER A 373 32.46 31.21 -4.39
CA SER A 373 31.20 30.92 -3.69
C SER A 373 30.57 29.63 -4.20
N TRP A 374 30.37 29.50 -5.52
CA TRP A 374 29.80 28.30 -6.12
C TRP A 374 30.67 27.08 -5.85
N ARG A 375 31.98 27.20 -6.03
CA ARG A 375 32.92 26.08 -5.83
C ARG A 375 32.95 25.57 -4.39
N ILE A 376 32.75 26.44 -3.40
CA ILE A 376 32.61 26.04 -1.99
C ILE A 376 31.24 25.40 -1.77
N ALA A 377 30.19 26.02 -2.30
CA ALA A 377 28.82 25.58 -2.08
C ALA A 377 28.44 24.31 -2.84
N SER A 378 29.12 23.99 -3.95
CA SER A 378 28.81 22.84 -4.79
C SER A 378 29.04 21.49 -4.09
N PHE A 379 29.87 21.47 -3.04
CA PHE A 379 30.02 20.32 -2.13
C PHE A 379 28.73 19.99 -1.37
N LEU A 380 27.76 20.91 -1.35
CA LEU A 380 26.44 20.72 -0.72
C LEU A 380 25.40 20.18 -1.71
N ALA A 381 25.73 20.00 -2.99
CA ALA A 381 24.81 19.39 -3.94
C ALA A 381 24.42 17.98 -3.47
N ASP A 382 23.12 17.69 -3.45
CA ASP A 382 22.55 16.45 -2.92
C ASP A 382 21.91 15.65 -4.06
N THR A 383 22.38 14.43 -4.31
CA THR A 383 21.81 13.56 -5.35
C THR A 383 20.61 12.74 -4.87
N HIS A 384 20.28 12.76 -3.58
CA HIS A 384 19.15 12.01 -3.03
C HIS A 384 17.78 12.35 -3.66
N PRO A 385 17.48 13.60 -4.05
CA PRO A 385 16.28 13.90 -4.83
C PRO A 385 16.20 13.11 -6.14
N ILE A 386 17.32 12.89 -6.82
CA ILE A 386 17.37 12.10 -8.06
C ILE A 386 17.03 10.65 -7.76
N GLU A 387 17.58 10.05 -6.70
CA GLU A 387 17.24 8.68 -6.27
C GLU A 387 15.75 8.53 -5.93
N LYS A 388 15.17 9.57 -5.32
CA LYS A 388 13.75 9.58 -4.95
C LYS A 388 12.82 9.57 -6.17
N TYR A 389 13.13 10.35 -7.21
CA TYR A 389 12.29 10.45 -8.41
C TYR A 389 12.62 9.39 -9.46
N PHE A 390 13.91 9.09 -9.62
CA PHE A 390 14.47 8.17 -10.60
C PHE A 390 15.37 7.19 -9.85
N GLY A 391 14.75 6.24 -9.14
CA GLY A 391 15.51 5.24 -8.40
C GLY A 391 16.48 4.46 -9.31
N ASN A 392 17.56 3.96 -8.71
CA ASN A 392 18.45 2.97 -9.34
C ASN A 392 18.22 1.54 -8.78
N GLY A 393 17.19 1.38 -7.94
CA GLY A 393 16.85 0.11 -7.30
C GLY A 393 16.13 -0.86 -8.25
N ARG A 394 15.83 -2.05 -7.72
CA ARG A 394 15.13 -3.14 -8.43
C ARG A 394 13.81 -2.70 -9.09
N GLY A 395 13.08 -1.80 -8.42
CA GLY A 395 11.78 -1.30 -8.89
C GLY A 395 11.86 -0.25 -9.99
N ALA A 396 13.04 0.29 -10.29
CA ALA A 396 13.18 1.31 -11.31
C ALA A 396 12.96 0.74 -12.71
N GLY A 397 12.10 1.38 -13.50
CA GLY A 397 12.00 1.07 -14.93
C GLY A 397 13.29 1.42 -15.69
N PRO A 398 13.48 0.92 -16.92
CA PRO A 398 14.65 1.25 -17.74
C PRO A 398 14.83 2.75 -17.96
N LEU A 399 13.75 3.49 -18.25
CA LEU A 399 13.79 4.95 -18.33
C LEU A 399 14.25 5.58 -17.00
N GLY A 400 13.75 5.08 -15.87
CA GLY A 400 14.15 5.56 -14.54
C GLY A 400 15.65 5.43 -14.30
N ARG A 401 16.24 4.25 -14.56
CA ARG A 401 17.70 4.02 -14.41
C ARG A 401 18.55 4.87 -15.35
N ARG A 402 18.09 5.04 -16.59
CA ARG A 402 18.75 5.93 -17.58
C ARG A 402 18.73 7.36 -17.10
N SER A 403 17.55 7.87 -16.75
CA SER A 403 17.37 9.21 -16.21
C SER A 403 18.21 9.42 -14.95
N HIS A 404 18.21 8.47 -14.01
CA HIS A 404 19.06 8.52 -12.83
C HIS A 404 20.52 8.79 -13.19
N THR A 405 21.08 7.96 -14.07
CA THR A 405 22.49 8.07 -14.47
C THR A 405 22.78 9.40 -15.18
N ILE A 406 21.92 9.82 -16.10
CA ILE A 406 22.05 11.09 -16.83
C ILE A 406 22.05 12.26 -15.85
N LEU A 407 21.07 12.29 -14.95
CA LEU A 407 20.87 13.39 -13.99
C LEU A 407 21.96 13.44 -12.93
N SER A 408 22.36 12.29 -12.38
CA SER A 408 23.44 12.22 -11.39
C SER A 408 24.77 12.71 -11.99
N ASN A 409 25.05 12.37 -13.24
CA ASN A 409 26.22 12.91 -13.95
C ASN A 409 26.06 14.41 -14.26
N PHE A 410 24.87 14.87 -14.65
CA PHE A 410 24.61 16.29 -14.87
C PHE A 410 24.83 17.11 -13.59
N VAL A 411 24.27 16.68 -12.45
CA VAL A 411 24.43 17.36 -11.16
C VAL A 411 25.88 17.32 -10.70
N SER A 412 26.57 16.18 -10.85
CA SER A 412 28.00 16.09 -10.56
C SER A 412 28.83 17.02 -11.43
N LEU A 413 28.52 17.12 -12.73
CA LEU A 413 29.17 18.06 -13.64
C LEU A 413 28.92 19.51 -13.23
N ALA A 414 27.66 19.88 -13.00
CA ALA A 414 27.28 21.22 -12.57
C ALA A 414 28.00 21.60 -11.26
N ALA A 415 28.13 20.66 -10.33
CA ALA A 415 28.87 20.86 -9.08
C ALA A 415 30.39 20.94 -9.28
N SER A 416 30.94 20.23 -10.26
CA SER A 416 32.38 20.17 -10.52
C SER A 416 32.92 21.32 -11.38
N LEU A 417 32.06 21.93 -12.19
CA LEU A 417 32.48 22.96 -13.13
C LEU A 417 32.68 24.29 -12.39
N ASP A 418 33.73 25.02 -12.77
CA ASP A 418 33.90 26.47 -12.48
C ASP A 418 32.85 27.28 -13.29
N VAL A 419 31.59 26.81 -13.32
CA VAL A 419 30.48 27.58 -13.86
C VAL A 419 30.15 28.61 -12.79
N THR A 420 30.70 29.81 -13.01
CA THR A 420 30.28 31.07 -12.39
C THR A 420 28.76 31.04 -12.15
N ALA A 421 28.33 31.33 -10.93
CA ALA A 421 26.97 31.22 -10.38
C ALA A 421 25.87 32.08 -11.05
N ASP A 422 25.98 32.39 -12.33
CA ASP A 422 24.92 33.06 -13.06
C ASP A 422 23.87 32.02 -13.50
N GLU A 423 22.63 32.16 -13.06
CA GLU A 423 21.53 31.20 -13.30
C GLU A 423 21.35 30.88 -14.79
N GLY A 424 21.62 31.85 -15.67
CA GLY A 424 21.59 31.68 -17.13
C GLY A 424 22.66 30.73 -17.70
N ARG A 425 23.71 30.39 -16.94
CA ARG A 425 24.75 29.45 -17.38
C ARG A 425 24.44 27.99 -17.08
N VAL A 426 23.49 27.69 -16.18
CA VAL A 426 23.01 26.31 -15.98
C VAL A 426 22.24 25.85 -17.23
N GLU A 427 21.50 26.74 -17.87
CA GLU A 427 20.87 26.46 -19.16
C GLU A 427 21.91 26.23 -20.26
N GLN A 428 22.98 27.05 -20.33
CA GLN A 428 24.09 26.84 -21.27
C GLN A 428 24.83 25.52 -21.04
N LEU A 429 25.00 25.11 -19.78
CA LEU A 429 25.52 23.78 -19.44
C LEU A 429 24.60 22.70 -20.00
N ALA A 430 23.30 22.83 -19.77
CA ALA A 430 22.31 21.89 -20.24
C ALA A 430 22.32 21.71 -21.77
N GLU A 431 22.90 22.62 -22.55
CA GLU A 431 23.05 22.48 -24.01
C GLU A 431 24.27 21.66 -24.47
N GLY A 432 25.24 21.39 -23.59
CA GLY A 432 26.53 20.80 -24.02
C GLY A 432 27.23 19.88 -23.01
N CYS A 433 26.52 19.42 -21.97
CA CYS A 433 27.04 18.53 -20.92
C CYS A 433 27.47 17.15 -21.42
N PHE A 434 26.86 16.65 -22.51
CA PHE A 434 27.07 15.30 -22.99
C PHE A 434 27.70 15.30 -24.38
N VAL A 435 28.36 14.20 -24.73
CA VAL A 435 28.99 14.03 -26.04
C VAL A 435 28.71 12.64 -26.58
N VAL A 436 28.38 12.55 -27.87
CA VAL A 436 28.11 11.28 -28.57
C VAL A 436 29.30 10.96 -29.47
N GLY A 437 30.03 9.88 -29.21
CA GLY A 437 31.11 9.38 -30.08
C GLY A 437 32.54 9.76 -29.69
N GLY A 438 32.77 10.45 -28.57
CA GLY A 438 34.10 10.81 -28.05
C GLY A 438 34.40 12.31 -28.02
N VAL A 439 35.59 12.71 -27.57
CA VAL A 439 35.94 14.12 -27.19
C VAL A 439 35.73 15.15 -28.32
N GLY A 440 35.96 14.77 -29.57
CA GLY A 440 35.83 15.67 -30.73
C GLY A 440 34.45 15.63 -31.41
N CYS A 441 33.51 14.89 -30.85
CA CYS A 441 32.22 14.64 -31.50
C CYS A 441 31.15 15.64 -31.07
N ARG A 442 29.94 15.44 -31.59
CA ARG A 442 28.80 16.32 -31.36
C ARG A 442 28.46 16.38 -29.86
N ARG A 443 28.45 17.60 -29.32
CA ARG A 443 27.88 17.89 -28.01
C ARG A 443 26.36 17.83 -28.09
N VAL A 444 25.74 17.22 -27.09
CA VAL A 444 24.29 17.12 -26.96
C VAL A 444 23.86 17.61 -25.59
N GLY A 445 22.69 18.24 -25.57
CA GLY A 445 22.13 18.79 -24.35
C GLY A 445 21.42 17.75 -23.49
N LEU A 446 21.26 18.03 -22.19
CA LEU A 446 20.47 17.22 -21.26
C LEU A 446 19.06 16.99 -21.80
N HIS A 447 18.38 18.03 -22.27
CA HIS A 447 17.03 17.91 -22.83
C HIS A 447 16.99 17.03 -24.08
N GLU A 448 18.04 17.04 -24.91
CA GLU A 448 18.12 16.17 -26.09
C GLU A 448 18.28 14.70 -25.69
N VAL A 449 19.17 14.42 -24.74
CA VAL A 449 19.42 13.07 -24.21
C VAL A 449 18.16 12.50 -23.54
N VAL A 450 17.50 13.30 -22.71
CA VAL A 450 16.24 12.93 -22.04
C VAL A 450 15.13 12.68 -23.07
N ARG A 451 14.98 13.57 -24.06
CA ARG A 451 13.97 13.40 -25.12
C ARG A 451 14.22 12.12 -25.91
N GLN A 452 15.47 11.78 -26.17
CA GLN A 452 15.81 10.51 -26.81
C GLN A 452 15.48 9.30 -25.92
N ALA A 453 15.75 9.37 -24.61
CA ALA A 453 15.36 8.32 -23.67
C ALA A 453 13.84 8.10 -23.66
N ILE A 454 13.07 9.19 -23.64
CA ILE A 454 11.59 9.15 -23.71
C ILE A 454 11.13 8.54 -25.04
N ARG A 455 11.74 8.92 -26.17
CA ARG A 455 11.37 8.36 -27.49
C ARG A 455 11.62 6.85 -27.56
N GLU A 456 12.76 6.39 -27.08
CA GLU A 456 13.05 4.95 -27.07
C GLU A 456 12.17 4.17 -26.12
N GLU A 457 11.83 4.75 -24.97
CA GLU A 457 10.86 4.16 -24.05
C GLU A 457 9.49 4.05 -24.72
N ALA A 458 9.00 5.12 -25.35
CA ALA A 458 7.76 5.10 -26.11
C ALA A 458 7.78 4.05 -27.24
N ALA A 459 8.89 3.97 -27.99
CA ALA A 459 9.06 3.01 -29.07
C ALA A 459 9.09 1.56 -28.56
N ARG A 460 9.71 1.30 -27.40
CA ARG A 460 9.73 -0.04 -26.77
C ARG A 460 8.32 -0.55 -26.48
N HIS A 461 7.41 0.36 -26.16
CA HIS A 461 6.01 0.05 -25.86
C HIS A 461 5.08 0.22 -27.07
N GLY A 462 5.63 0.36 -28.29
CA GLY A 462 4.85 0.49 -29.52
C GLY A 462 4.01 1.78 -29.59
N MET A 463 4.36 2.80 -28.82
CA MET A 463 3.66 4.08 -28.83
C MET A 463 4.14 4.95 -30.01
N PRO A 464 3.26 5.78 -30.59
CA PRO A 464 3.66 6.67 -31.67
C PRO A 464 4.76 7.63 -31.19
N ALA A 465 5.70 7.94 -32.07
CA ALA A 465 6.78 8.87 -31.77
C ALA A 465 6.19 10.27 -31.47
N MET A 466 6.22 10.65 -30.18
CA MET A 466 5.65 11.91 -29.68
C MET A 466 6.35 13.16 -30.22
N TYR A 467 7.60 13.03 -30.68
CA TYR A 467 8.44 14.16 -31.10
C TYR A 467 9.18 13.83 -32.40
N GLY A 468 8.77 14.44 -33.50
CA GLY A 468 9.53 14.41 -34.75
C GLY A 468 10.84 15.21 -34.64
N GLY A 469 11.92 14.70 -35.24
CA GLY A 469 13.13 15.46 -35.53
C GLY A 469 14.14 15.64 -34.37
N GLY A 470 14.68 14.56 -33.81
CA GLY A 470 15.85 14.67 -32.92
C GLY A 470 17.04 13.84 -33.38
N VAL A 471 18.14 14.09 -32.69
CA VAL A 471 19.41 13.38 -32.90
C VAL A 471 19.26 11.94 -32.41
N ASP A 472 19.65 10.99 -33.25
CA ASP A 472 19.81 9.60 -32.81
C ASP A 472 21.04 9.52 -31.89
N VAL A 473 20.78 9.41 -30.59
CA VAL A 473 21.82 9.19 -29.57
C VAL A 473 22.00 7.69 -29.40
N VAL A 474 23.19 7.18 -29.73
CA VAL A 474 23.56 5.79 -29.45
C VAL A 474 24.07 5.71 -28.01
N TRP A 475 23.31 5.10 -27.08
CA TRP A 475 23.66 5.07 -25.64
C TRP A 475 25.06 4.54 -25.34
N GLY A 476 25.52 3.52 -26.07
CA GLY A 476 26.88 2.98 -25.89
C GLY A 476 28.00 3.95 -26.30
N GLN A 477 27.67 5.04 -26.99
CA GLN A 477 28.59 6.12 -27.38
C GLN A 477 28.33 7.41 -26.60
N LEU A 478 27.30 7.43 -25.75
CA LEU A 478 27.00 8.58 -24.92
C LEU A 478 27.99 8.62 -23.75
N GLY A 479 28.67 9.74 -23.60
CA GLY A 479 29.56 9.95 -22.48
C GLY A 479 29.59 11.41 -22.04
N VAL A 480 30.35 11.60 -20.98
CA VAL A 480 30.61 12.90 -20.37
C VAL A 480 32.07 13.25 -20.62
N VAL A 481 32.34 14.50 -20.98
CA VAL A 481 33.71 14.99 -21.07
C VAL A 481 34.11 15.56 -19.71
N ASN A 482 34.86 14.76 -18.95
CA ASN A 482 35.46 15.21 -17.71
C ASN A 482 36.68 16.08 -18.04
N ARG A 483 36.69 17.29 -17.49
CA ARG A 483 37.73 18.27 -17.74
C ARG A 483 38.68 18.24 -16.55
N CYS A 484 39.86 17.66 -16.73
CA CYS A 484 40.85 17.54 -15.66
C CYS A 484 41.93 18.62 -15.79
N GLY A 485 42.11 19.45 -14.76
CA GLY A 485 43.19 20.42 -14.64
C GLY A 485 42.79 21.89 -14.86
N ALA A 486 43.60 22.81 -14.33
CA ALA A 486 43.31 24.24 -14.22
C ALA A 486 43.24 25.01 -15.56
N ARG A 487 43.54 24.38 -16.70
CA ARG A 487 43.64 25.05 -18.02
C ARG A 487 42.86 24.39 -19.15
N TRP A 488 41.91 23.50 -18.86
CA TRP A 488 41.13 22.80 -19.89
C TRP A 488 41.93 21.92 -20.88
N GLU A 489 43.25 21.76 -20.66
CA GLU A 489 44.18 21.11 -21.59
C GLU A 489 44.00 19.58 -21.69
N ARG A 490 43.32 18.96 -20.73
CA ARG A 490 43.07 17.50 -20.73
C ARG A 490 41.58 17.22 -20.58
N GLN A 491 40.97 16.85 -21.70
CA GLN A 491 39.61 16.33 -21.75
C GLN A 491 39.66 14.81 -21.76
N ARG A 492 39.02 14.17 -20.78
CA ARG A 492 38.83 12.73 -20.74
C ARG A 492 37.37 12.41 -21.00
N PHE A 493 37.13 11.62 -22.02
CA PHE A 493 35.81 11.08 -22.27
C PHE A 493 35.56 9.90 -21.33
N VAL A 494 34.48 9.97 -20.58
CA VAL A 494 33.99 8.90 -19.71
C VAL A 494 32.67 8.43 -20.31
N VAL A 495 32.64 7.19 -20.80
CA VAL A 495 31.40 6.56 -21.27
C VAL A 495 30.46 6.44 -20.08
N LEU A 496 29.20 6.85 -20.25
CA LEU A 496 28.17 6.49 -19.28
C LEU A 496 27.99 4.98 -19.38
N GLY A 497 28.45 4.23 -18.37
CA GLY A 497 28.46 2.77 -18.38
C GLY A 497 27.14 2.18 -18.87
N LEU A 498 27.20 1.03 -19.55
CA LEU A 498 26.05 0.37 -20.19
C LEU A 498 24.81 0.40 -19.27
N LEU A 499 23.83 1.20 -19.70
CA LEU A 499 22.53 1.48 -19.08
C LEU A 499 21.51 0.37 -19.27
#